data_AF-A0A7S0CHD5-F1
#
_entry.id   AF-A0A7S0CHD5-F1
#
_cell.length_a   1.000
_cell.length_b   1.000
_cell.length_c   1.000
_cell.angle_alpha   90.00
_cell.angle_beta   90.00
_cell.angle_gamma   90.00
#
_symmetry.space_group_name_H-M   'P 1'
#
loop_
_entity.id
_entity.type
_entity.pdbx_description
1 polymer ?
#
loop_
_entity_poly.entity_id
_entity_poly.type
_entity_poly.pdbx_seq_one_letter_code
_entity_poly.pdbx_strand_id
1 'polypeptide(L)'
;TVDLSNNRIGFDGSKAIADAMVQRKLEGRSDMQVNMDGNLVFQEVMNCVTHGLGIILCIIGTTLLNARVQNQPASMVKLVSCRVYSASLLTLYTSSVLFHSFFALQKTRRIFAIIDKCAIYILIAGSYTPYLQISLQHKPL
;
A
#
# COMPACT_ATOMS: atom_id res chain seq x y z
N THR A 1 -5.75 -33.07 -8.07
CA THR A 1 -5.52 -31.64 -8.33
C THR A 1 -4.96 -31.04 -7.04
N VAL A 2 -3.81 -30.38 -7.08
CA VAL A 2 -3.25 -29.67 -5.91
C VAL A 2 -3.54 -28.19 -6.08
N ASP A 3 -4.32 -27.62 -5.17
CA ASP A 3 -4.64 -26.19 -5.19
C ASP A 3 -3.56 -25.42 -4.42
N LEU A 4 -2.84 -24.56 -5.12
CA LEU A 4 -1.79 -23.72 -4.56
C LEU A 4 -2.13 -22.23 -4.71
N SER A 5 -3.34 -21.90 -5.13
CA SER A 5 -3.80 -20.54 -5.40
C SER A 5 -3.64 -19.59 -4.21
N ASN A 6 -3.66 -20.10 -2.98
CA ASN A 6 -3.59 -19.29 -1.75
C ASN A 6 -2.31 -19.51 -0.91
N ASN A 7 -1.26 -20.10 -1.48
CA ASN A 7 -0.05 -20.48 -0.74
C ASN A 7 1.07 -19.42 -0.75
N ARG A 8 0.76 -18.16 -1.11
CA ARG A 8 1.73 -17.04 -1.23
C ARG A 8 2.97 -17.41 -2.03
N ILE A 9 2.80 -18.21 -3.07
CA ILE A 9 3.93 -18.69 -3.87
C ILE A 9 4.37 -17.53 -4.76
N GLY A 10 5.63 -17.10 -4.71
CA GLY A 10 6.10 -16.03 -5.60
C GLY A 10 6.13 -16.46 -7.07
N PHE A 11 6.47 -15.54 -7.98
CA PHE A 11 6.77 -15.87 -9.38
C PHE A 11 7.83 -16.98 -9.49
N ASP A 12 8.91 -16.87 -8.72
CA ASP A 12 9.99 -17.86 -8.71
C ASP A 12 9.51 -19.22 -8.21
N GLY A 13 8.61 -19.24 -7.22
CA GLY A 13 8.01 -20.49 -6.72
C GLY A 13 7.05 -21.11 -7.73
N SER A 14 6.28 -20.29 -8.45
CA SER A 14 5.38 -20.75 -9.52
C SER A 14 6.17 -21.38 -10.66
N LYS A 15 7.28 -20.74 -11.06
CA LYS A 15 8.22 -21.25 -12.07
C LYS A 15 8.90 -22.54 -11.62
N ALA A 16 9.38 -22.59 -10.37
CA ALA A 16 10.01 -23.79 -9.81
C ALA A 16 9.03 -24.98 -9.78
N ILE A 17 7.75 -24.73 -9.48
CA ILE A 17 6.74 -25.78 -9.53
C ILE A 17 6.45 -26.20 -10.97
N ALA A 18 6.36 -25.27 -11.92
CA ALA A 18 6.22 -25.62 -13.34
C ALA A 18 7.39 -26.50 -13.84
N ASP A 19 8.62 -26.15 -13.50
CA ASP A 19 9.82 -26.94 -13.84
C ASP A 19 9.77 -28.33 -13.16
N ALA A 20 9.37 -28.39 -11.89
CA ALA A 20 9.22 -29.66 -11.16
C ALA A 20 8.11 -30.55 -11.75
N MET A 21 7.03 -29.96 -12.28
CA MET A 21 5.97 -30.71 -12.95
C MET A 21 6.43 -31.31 -14.27
N VAL A 22 7.21 -30.57 -15.06
CA VAL A 22 7.87 -31.08 -16.28
C VAL A 22 8.79 -32.24 -15.92
N GLN A 23 9.61 -32.11 -14.88
CA GLN A 23 10.53 -33.15 -14.43
C GLN A 23 9.79 -34.41 -13.96
N ARG A 24 8.71 -34.29 -13.18
CA ARG A 24 7.89 -35.45 -12.77
C ARG A 24 7.31 -36.21 -13.96
N LYS A 25 6.93 -35.50 -15.03
CA LYS A 25 6.42 -36.11 -16.26
C LYS A 25 7.52 -36.90 -16.98
N LEU A 26 8.74 -36.38 -17.01
CA LEU A 26 9.92 -37.08 -17.55
C LEU A 26 10.26 -38.34 -16.74
N GLU A 27 10.03 -38.32 -15.42
CA GLU A 27 10.19 -39.49 -14.53
C GLU A 27 9.07 -40.54 -14.67
N GLY A 28 8.10 -40.36 -15.58
CA GLY A 28 7.00 -41.29 -15.78
C GLY A 28 6.00 -41.34 -14.63
N ARG A 29 6.01 -40.33 -13.74
CA ARG A 29 5.02 -40.23 -12.66
C ARG A 29 3.66 -39.80 -13.20
N SER A 30 2.61 -40.11 -12.43
CA SER A 30 1.25 -39.71 -12.76
C SER A 30 1.12 -38.19 -12.92
N ASP A 31 0.32 -37.79 -13.91
CA ASP A 31 0.07 -36.39 -14.19
C ASP A 31 -0.67 -35.74 -13.01
N MET A 32 -0.13 -34.63 -12.51
CA MET A 32 -0.69 -33.92 -11.37
C MET A 32 -1.20 -32.59 -11.87
N GLN A 33 -2.51 -32.33 -11.81
CA GLN A 33 -3.01 -30.98 -12.11
C GLN A 33 -2.74 -30.06 -10.91
N VAL A 34 -2.06 -28.94 -11.14
CA VAL A 34 -1.79 -27.91 -10.11
C VAL A 34 -2.52 -26.64 -10.50
N ASN A 35 -3.39 -26.14 -9.62
CA ASN A 35 -4.08 -24.87 -9.81
C ASN A 35 -3.27 -23.75 -9.17
N MET A 36 -2.89 -22.75 -9.97
CA MET A 36 -2.22 -21.53 -9.51
C MET A 36 -2.96 -20.25 -9.88
N ASP A 37 -4.21 -20.33 -10.38
CA ASP A 37 -4.96 -19.19 -10.95
C ASP A 37 -5.37 -18.12 -9.91
N GLY A 38 -4.98 -18.25 -8.64
CA GLY A 38 -5.25 -17.28 -7.58
C GLY A 38 -4.01 -16.61 -6.99
N ASN A 39 -2.83 -16.75 -7.60
CA ASN A 39 -1.56 -16.40 -6.96
C ASN A 39 -1.23 -14.89 -6.89
N LEU A 40 -2.23 -14.07 -6.51
CA LEU A 40 -2.19 -12.66 -6.05
C LEU A 40 -2.82 -11.62 -6.98
N VAL A 41 -3.12 -11.89 -8.26
CA VAL A 41 -3.59 -10.83 -9.19
C VAL A 41 -4.86 -10.13 -8.70
N PHE A 42 -5.90 -10.89 -8.33
CA PHE A 42 -7.14 -10.29 -7.82
C PHE A 42 -6.92 -9.50 -6.53
N GLN A 43 -6.12 -10.03 -5.60
CA GLN A 43 -5.81 -9.36 -4.33
C GLN A 43 -5.02 -8.06 -4.53
N GLU A 44 -4.02 -8.07 -5.41
CA GLU A 44 -3.22 -6.90 -5.76
C GLU A 44 -4.08 -5.83 -6.44
N VAL A 45 -5.01 -6.24 -7.32
CA VAL A 45 -5.98 -5.32 -7.95
C VAL A 45 -6.94 -4.74 -6.91
N MET A 46 -7.51 -5.56 -6.02
CA MET A 46 -8.40 -5.07 -4.96
C MET A 46 -7.68 -4.12 -3.99
N ASN A 47 -6.43 -4.41 -3.62
CA ASN A 47 -5.62 -3.50 -2.82
C ASN A 47 -5.35 -2.19 -3.57
N CYS A 48 -4.98 -2.25 -4.86
CA CYS A 48 -4.80 -1.06 -5.68
C CYS A 48 -6.08 -0.19 -5.71
N VAL A 49 -7.26 -0.81 -5.87
CA VAL A 49 -8.56 -0.11 -5.89
C VAL A 49 -8.86 0.55 -4.54
N THR A 50 -8.70 -0.16 -3.41
CA THR A 50 -9.00 0.41 -2.09
C THR A 50 -8.06 1.56 -1.74
N HIS A 51 -6.77 1.43 -2.04
CA HIS A 51 -5.81 2.52 -1.85
C HIS A 51 -6.04 3.68 -2.82
N GLY A 52 -6.45 3.41 -4.07
CA GLY A 52 -6.83 4.42 -5.05
C GLY A 52 -8.05 5.24 -4.62
N LEU A 53 -9.07 4.59 -4.05
CA LEU A 53 -10.18 5.28 -3.40
C LEU A 53 -9.71 6.12 -2.21
N GLY A 54 -8.72 5.63 -1.45
CA GLY A 54 -8.05 6.37 -0.38
C GLY A 54 -7.42 7.68 -0.87
N ILE A 55 -6.79 7.70 -2.05
CA ILE A 55 -6.26 8.94 -2.67
C ILE A 55 -7.37 9.95 -2.91
N ILE A 56 -8.48 9.52 -3.51
CA ILE A 56 -9.62 10.39 -3.83
C ILE A 56 -10.19 11.00 -2.55
N LEU A 57 -10.45 10.17 -1.54
CA LEU A 57 -10.94 10.62 -0.24
C LEU A 57 -9.94 11.54 0.46
N CYS A 58 -8.63 11.29 0.33
CA CYS A 58 -7.59 12.15 0.88
C CYS A 58 -7.62 13.55 0.24
N ILE A 59 -7.77 13.66 -1.08
CA ILE A 59 -7.86 14.94 -1.78
C ILE A 59 -9.09 15.72 -1.30
N ILE A 60 -10.25 15.07 -1.23
CA ILE A 60 -11.51 15.68 -0.74
C ILE A 60 -11.36 16.11 0.73
N GLY A 61 -10.82 15.23 1.58
CA GLY A 61 -10.58 15.55 2.99
C GLY A 61 -9.63 16.73 3.16
N THR A 62 -8.56 16.78 2.37
CA THR A 62 -7.58 17.87 2.39
C THR A 62 -8.20 19.22 2.03
N THR A 63 -9.03 19.28 0.99
CA THR A 63 -9.69 20.54 0.59
C THR A 63 -10.68 21.01 1.65
N LEU A 64 -11.49 20.10 2.20
CA LEU A 64 -12.44 20.40 3.27
C LEU A 64 -11.73 20.88 4.54
N LEU A 65 -10.64 20.22 4.95
CA LEU A 65 -9.90 20.57 6.16
C LEU A 65 -9.24 21.94 6.04
N ASN A 66 -8.61 22.23 4.89
CA ASN A 66 -8.03 23.56 4.62
C ASN A 66 -9.10 24.67 4.64
N ALA A 67 -10.25 24.43 3.99
CA ALA A 67 -11.34 25.41 3.97
C ALA A 67 -11.92 25.71 5.37
N ARG A 68 -11.95 24.70 6.26
CA ARG A 68 -12.43 24.88 7.64
C ARG A 68 -11.45 25.64 8.53
N VAL A 69 -10.16 25.48 8.28
CA VAL A 69 -9.10 26.04 9.13
C VAL A 69 -8.69 27.45 8.70
N GLN A 70 -8.84 27.82 7.42
CA GLN A 70 -8.34 29.10 6.89
C GLN A 70 -8.84 30.34 7.65
N ASN A 71 -10.08 30.30 8.17
CA ASN A 71 -10.73 31.43 8.84
C ASN A 71 -10.61 31.38 10.37
N GLN A 72 -9.84 30.44 10.93
CA GLN A 72 -9.70 30.29 12.38
C GLN A 72 -8.50 31.08 12.94
N PRO A 73 -8.53 31.47 14.22
CA PRO A 73 -7.35 31.99 14.91
C PRO A 73 -6.21 30.95 14.91
N ALA A 74 -4.97 31.45 14.81
CA ALA A 74 -3.76 30.65 14.54
C ALA A 74 -3.85 29.82 13.24
N SER A 75 -4.52 30.36 12.21
CA SER A 75 -4.75 29.69 10.92
C SER A 75 -3.46 29.15 10.32
N MET A 76 -2.35 29.89 10.36
CA MET A 76 -1.08 29.45 9.77
C MET A 76 -0.57 28.14 10.38
N VAL A 77 -0.53 28.04 11.72
CA VAL A 77 -0.06 26.83 12.43
C VAL A 77 -0.97 25.66 12.09
N LYS A 78 -2.29 25.84 12.24
CA LYS A 78 -3.27 24.80 11.95
C LYS A 78 -3.22 24.34 10.49
N LEU A 79 -3.03 25.27 9.54
CA LEU A 79 -2.97 24.98 8.11
C LEU A 79 -1.70 24.18 7.77
N VAL A 80 -0.55 24.53 8.35
CA VAL A 80 0.69 23.77 8.19
C VAL A 80 0.52 22.36 8.74
N SER A 81 -0.01 22.19 9.96
CA SER A 81 -0.20 20.85 10.53
C SER A 81 -1.16 19.99 9.71
N CYS A 82 -2.26 20.59 9.23
CA CYS A 82 -3.22 19.91 8.35
C CYS A 82 -2.58 19.48 7.03
N ARG A 83 -1.73 20.33 6.42
CA ARG A 83 -1.02 20.01 5.19
C ARG A 83 0.03 18.92 5.38
N VAL A 84 0.77 18.91 6.50
CA VAL A 84 1.72 17.83 6.82
C VAL A 84 1.00 16.48 6.94
N TYR A 85 -0.12 16.44 7.67
CA TYR A 85 -0.96 15.24 7.78
C TYR A 85 -1.53 14.79 6.43
N SER A 86 -2.03 15.74 5.63
CA SER A 86 -2.60 15.45 4.32
C SER A 86 -1.54 14.93 3.33
N ALA A 87 -0.34 15.52 3.35
CA ALA A 87 0.77 15.10 2.51
C ALA A 87 1.27 13.70 2.88
N SER A 88 1.30 13.35 4.18
CA SER A 88 1.70 12.02 4.61
C SER A 88 0.69 10.95 4.21
N LEU A 89 -0.62 11.22 4.32
CA LEU A 89 -1.68 10.35 3.81
C LEU A 89 -1.57 10.15 2.30
N LEU A 90 -1.41 11.24 1.54
CA LEU A 90 -1.29 11.17 0.08
C LEU A 90 -0.06 10.36 -0.34
N THR A 91 1.06 10.55 0.35
CA THR A 91 2.29 9.77 0.12
C THR A 91 2.07 8.29 0.37
N LEU A 92 1.40 7.91 1.46
CA LEU A 92 1.08 6.52 1.77
C LEU A 92 0.20 5.88 0.70
N TYR A 93 -0.95 6.49 0.39
CA TYR A 93 -1.86 5.90 -0.58
C TYR A 93 -1.25 5.84 -1.98
N THR A 94 -0.49 6.86 -2.37
CA THR A 94 0.22 6.85 -3.66
C THR A 94 1.29 5.74 -3.70
N SER A 95 2.11 5.61 -2.65
CA SER A 95 3.12 4.57 -2.58
C SER A 95 2.51 3.16 -2.64
N SER A 96 1.37 2.96 -1.97
CA SER A 96 0.68 1.68 -1.95
C SER A 96 0.06 1.32 -3.30
N VAL A 97 -0.58 2.29 -3.97
CA VAL A 97 -1.09 2.12 -5.34
C VAL A 97 0.05 1.78 -6.30
N LEU A 98 1.19 2.47 -6.21
CA LEU A 98 2.35 2.16 -7.06
C LEU A 98 2.89 0.76 -6.77
N PHE A 99 3.03 0.37 -5.50
CA PHE A 99 3.48 -0.97 -5.12
C PHE A 99 2.62 -2.07 -5.74
N HIS A 100 1.30 -1.97 -5.57
CA HIS A 100 0.35 -2.96 -6.10
C HIS A 100 0.19 -2.88 -7.62
N SER A 101 0.37 -1.71 -8.24
CA SER A 101 0.30 -1.57 -9.71
C SER A 101 1.52 -2.18 -10.42
N PHE A 102 2.69 -2.15 -9.78
CA PHE A 102 3.93 -2.72 -10.34
C PHE A 102 4.19 -4.17 -9.90
N PHE A 103 3.15 -4.92 -9.48
CA PHE A 103 3.30 -6.30 -8.98
C PHE A 103 3.98 -7.25 -10.00
N ALA A 104 3.83 -6.99 -11.30
CA ALA A 104 4.43 -7.78 -12.37
C ALA A 104 5.93 -7.51 -12.60
N LEU A 105 6.50 -6.42 -12.07
CA LEU A 105 7.92 -6.07 -12.25
C LEU A 105 8.74 -6.37 -10.99
N GLN A 106 9.43 -7.51 -10.98
CA GLN A 106 10.09 -8.08 -9.80
C GLN A 106 11.18 -7.18 -9.17
N LYS A 107 11.99 -6.48 -9.98
CA LYS A 107 13.02 -5.54 -9.49
C LYS A 107 12.39 -4.27 -8.88
N THR A 108 11.39 -3.73 -9.58
CA THR A 108 10.69 -2.49 -9.22
C THR A 108 9.82 -2.67 -7.97
N ARG A 109 9.18 -3.83 -7.83
CA ARG A 109 8.40 -4.23 -6.65
C ARG A 109 9.17 -4.11 -5.34
N ARG A 110 10.47 -4.49 -5.32
CA ARG A 110 11.28 -4.42 -4.11
C ARG A 110 11.50 -2.98 -3.63
N ILE A 111 11.69 -2.05 -4.55
CA ILE A 111 11.86 -0.62 -4.24
C ILE A 111 10.55 -0.06 -3.68
N PHE A 112 9.43 -0.28 -4.38
CA PHE A 112 8.13 0.21 -3.91
C PHE A 112 7.68 -0.45 -2.59
N ALA A 113 8.05 -1.70 -2.32
CA ALA A 113 7.79 -2.34 -1.03
C ALA A 113 8.49 -1.62 0.13
N ILE A 114 9.68 -1.09 -0.11
CA ILE A 114 10.42 -0.32 0.91
C ILE A 114 9.76 1.04 1.09
N ILE A 115 9.42 1.72 -0.01
CA ILE A 115 8.76 3.03 0.03
C ILE A 115 7.40 2.94 0.75
N ASP A 116 6.61 1.90 0.48
CA ASP A 116 5.30 1.69 1.10
C ASP A 116 5.42 1.50 2.62
N LYS A 117 6.40 0.72 3.07
CA LYS A 117 6.72 0.58 4.50
C LYS A 117 7.18 1.89 5.13
N CYS A 118 8.04 2.65 4.45
CA CYS A 118 8.48 3.97 4.93
C CYS A 118 7.30 4.95 5.03
N ALA A 119 6.36 4.91 4.08
CA ALA A 119 5.21 5.79 4.05
C ALA A 119 4.29 5.58 5.25
N ILE A 120 4.18 4.36 5.79
CA ILE A 120 3.46 4.09 7.05
C ILE A 120 4.10 4.87 8.21
N TYR A 121 5.42 4.84 8.35
CA TYR A 121 6.11 5.60 9.40
C TYR A 121 5.94 7.11 9.24
N ILE A 122 5.96 7.61 8.00
CA ILE A 122 5.69 9.03 7.69
C ILE A 122 4.25 9.40 8.07
N LEU A 123 3.26 8.53 7.77
CA LEU A 123 1.87 8.76 8.16
C LEU A 123 1.70 8.79 9.67
N ILE A 124 2.33 7.87 10.39
CA ILE A 124 2.29 7.84 11.86
C ILE A 124 2.79 9.19 12.40
N ALA A 125 3.99 9.64 12.01
CA ALA A 125 4.52 10.93 12.44
C ALA A 125 3.62 12.12 12.03
N GLY A 126 3.12 12.12 10.79
CA GLY A 126 2.23 13.17 10.28
C GLY A 126 0.89 13.23 11.00
N SER A 127 0.36 12.10 11.49
CA SER A 127 -0.89 12.05 12.26
C SER A 127 -0.77 12.67 13.65
N TYR A 128 0.42 12.62 14.27
CA TYR A 128 0.68 13.28 15.55
C TYR A 128 0.92 14.79 15.41
N THR A 129 1.36 15.28 14.26
CA THR A 129 1.69 16.70 14.05
C THR A 129 0.52 17.65 14.37
N PRO A 130 -0.71 17.48 13.81
CA PRO A 130 -1.85 18.33 14.16
C PRO A 130 -2.30 18.15 15.60
N TYR A 131 -2.22 16.94 16.16
CA TYR A 131 -2.58 16.70 17.56
C TYR A 131 -1.68 17.51 18.50
N LEU A 132 -0.36 17.43 18.30
CA LEU A 132 0.62 18.13 19.11
C LEU A 132 0.55 19.65 18.90
N GLN A 133 0.51 20.12 17.65
CA GLN A 133 0.53 21.56 17.37
C GLN A 133 -0.76 22.28 17.71
N ILE A 134 -1.93 21.64 17.60
CA ILE A 134 -3.22 22.29 17.82
C ILE A 134 -3.73 22.06 19.24
N SER A 135 -3.56 20.85 19.80
CA SER A 135 -4.16 20.48 21.10
C SER A 135 -3.25 20.75 22.29
N LEU A 136 -1.92 20.66 22.12
CA LEU A 136 -0.94 20.86 23.20
C LEU A 136 -0.25 22.23 23.19
N GLN A 137 -0.62 23.13 22.28
CA GLN A 137 0.02 24.44 22.14
C GLN A 137 0.06 25.27 23.44
N HIS A 138 -0.94 25.09 24.31
CA HIS A 138 -1.10 25.88 25.54
C HIS A 138 -0.64 25.18 26.82
N LYS A 139 -0.24 23.91 26.76
CA LYS A 139 0.38 23.17 27.87
C LYS A 139 1.40 22.18 27.31
N PRO A 140 2.67 22.60 27.11
CA PRO A 140 3.73 21.64 26.83
C PRO A 140 3.86 20.68 28.03
N LEU A 141 4.09 19.39 27.74
CA LEU A 141 4.35 18.35 28.74
C LEU A 141 5.67 18.61 29.47
#